data_AF-A0A5C9EGZ7-F1
#
_entry.id   AF-A0A5C9EGZ7-F1
#
_cell.length_a   1.000
_cell.length_b   1.000
_cell.length_c   1.000
_cell.angle_alpha   90.00
_cell.angle_beta   90.00
_cell.angle_gamma   90.00
#
_symmetry.space_group_name_H-M   'P 1'
#
loop_
_entity.id
_entity.type
_entity.pdbx_description
1 polymer ?
#
loop_
_entity_poly.entity_id
_entity_poly.type
_entity_poly.pdbx_seq_one_letter_code
_entity_poly.pdbx_strand_id
1 'polypeptide(L)'
;MADTGKILTAVGGILVIVATFLLTWITDGGTIYYGLNFVMNLMGMFTDAGTWASNLGFSGMSFMAYIFAILYILFILSGIFLLIGIKVRALSIIGAIMPLVLGVFLLLFYTFGITLGPVGEDLFSPFGGSFQIVSGILPFGLTLDFLNLDLGALILLVGGVLGIVSGGFERLSYY
;
A
#
# COMPACT_ATOMS: atom_id res chain seq x y z
N MET A 1 -22.85 12.53 16.74
CA MET A 1 -22.34 11.91 15.49
C MET A 1 -21.07 12.58 14.94
N ALA A 2 -20.62 13.74 15.47
CA ALA A 2 -19.50 14.47 14.89
C ALA A 2 -18.09 13.89 15.17
N ASP A 3 -17.96 12.97 16.13
CA ASP A 3 -16.70 12.26 16.40
C ASP A 3 -16.55 11.00 15.55
N THR A 4 -17.63 10.50 14.96
CA THR A 4 -17.63 9.32 14.10
C THR A 4 -16.69 9.53 12.90
N GLY A 5 -16.72 10.70 12.27
CA GLY A 5 -15.79 11.04 11.19
C GLY A 5 -14.33 11.03 11.64
N LYS A 6 -14.01 11.54 12.84
CA LYS A 6 -12.64 11.56 13.37
C LYS A 6 -12.13 10.15 13.66
N ILE A 7 -12.97 9.30 14.25
CA ILE A 7 -12.63 7.90 14.55
C ILE A 7 -12.38 7.13 13.25
N LEU A 8 -13.29 7.22 12.28
CA LEU A 8 -13.14 6.54 10.98
C LEU A 8 -11.88 7.00 10.25
N THR A 9 -11.57 8.30 10.32
CA THR A 9 -10.34 8.86 9.75
C THR A 9 -9.09 8.28 10.42
N ALA A 10 -9.08 8.24 11.76
CA ALA A 10 -7.95 7.70 12.53
C ALA A 10 -7.74 6.21 12.26
N VAL A 11 -8.81 5.42 12.31
CA VAL A 11 -8.78 3.99 12.00
C VAL A 11 -8.32 3.78 10.56
N GLY A 12 -8.88 4.50 9.58
CA GLY A 12 -8.47 4.41 8.18
C GLY A 12 -6.98 4.71 7.98
N GLY A 13 -6.46 5.78 8.60
CA GLY A 13 -5.04 6.11 8.54
C GLY A 13 -4.14 5.04 9.15
N ILE A 14 -4.51 4.49 10.32
CA ILE A 14 -3.77 3.39 10.95
C ILE A 14 -3.78 2.16 10.05
N LEU A 15 -4.94 1.79 9.48
CA LEU A 15 -5.04 0.64 8.59
C LEU A 15 -4.18 0.80 7.34
N VAL A 16 -4.14 1.98 6.69
CA VAL A 16 -3.28 2.23 5.52
C VAL A 16 -1.80 2.14 5.88
N ILE A 17 -1.39 2.69 7.03
CA ILE A 17 -0.01 2.57 7.50
C ILE A 17 0.33 1.10 7.77
N VAL A 18 -0.51 0.38 8.52
CA VAL A 18 -0.31 -1.04 8.83
C VAL A 18 -0.26 -1.88 7.54
N ALA A 19 -1.15 -1.61 6.57
CA ALA A 19 -1.13 -2.28 5.28
C ALA A 19 0.21 -2.11 4.56
N THR A 20 0.91 -0.98 4.75
CA THR A 20 2.25 -0.75 4.19
C THR A 20 3.28 -1.74 4.73
N PHE A 21 3.13 -2.18 5.98
CA PHE A 21 4.01 -3.16 6.60
C PHE A 21 3.59 -4.61 6.33
N LEU A 22 2.32 -4.84 6.00
CA LEU A 22 1.77 -6.17 5.71
C LEU A 22 1.89 -6.53 4.23
N LEU A 23 1.75 -5.56 3.33
CA LEU A 23 2.03 -5.75 1.91
C LEU A 23 3.50 -6.14 1.76
N THR A 24 3.73 -7.23 1.07
CA THR A 24 5.06 -7.57 0.58
C THR A 24 5.34 -6.66 -0.61
N TRP A 25 6.53 -6.05 -0.67
CA TRP A 25 6.87 -5.09 -1.74
C TRP A 25 7.94 -5.62 -2.68
N ILE A 26 8.75 -6.61 -2.27
CA ILE A 26 9.84 -7.20 -3.07
C ILE A 26 10.09 -8.64 -2.65
N THR A 27 10.46 -9.48 -3.61
CA THR A 27 11.23 -10.72 -3.37
C THR A 27 12.46 -10.76 -4.30
N ASP A 28 13.66 -10.83 -3.73
CA ASP A 28 14.93 -10.92 -4.46
C ASP A 28 15.82 -12.03 -3.87
N GLY A 29 16.12 -13.09 -4.62
CA GLY A 29 17.09 -14.11 -4.20
C GLY A 29 16.81 -14.79 -2.85
N GLY A 30 15.57 -14.72 -2.34
CA GLY A 30 15.17 -15.16 -1.00
C GLY A 30 15.08 -14.06 0.07
N THR A 31 15.48 -12.83 -0.24
CA THR A 31 15.35 -11.64 0.61
C THR A 31 14.06 -10.88 0.29
N ILE A 32 13.25 -10.65 1.32
CA ILE A 32 11.94 -9.99 1.21
C ILE A 32 12.06 -8.59 1.77
N TYR A 33 11.70 -7.57 0.99
CA TYR A 33 11.64 -6.19 1.46
C TYR A 33 10.18 -5.77 1.65
N TYR A 34 9.85 -5.38 2.88
CA TYR A 34 8.53 -4.94 3.29
C TYR A 34 8.68 -3.88 4.40
N GLY A 35 7.67 -3.02 4.56
CA GLY A 35 7.58 -2.09 5.67
C GLY A 35 8.88 -1.30 5.96
N LEU A 36 9.38 -1.38 7.21
CA LEU A 36 10.55 -0.62 7.64
C LEU A 36 11.82 -1.00 6.87
N ASN A 37 11.96 -2.28 6.48
CA ASN A 37 13.10 -2.72 5.68
C ASN A 37 13.08 -2.03 4.31
N PHE A 38 11.90 -1.88 3.70
CA PHE A 38 11.76 -1.13 2.46
C PHE A 38 12.13 0.35 2.64
N VAL A 39 11.68 1.00 3.73
CA VAL A 39 12.04 2.40 4.05
C VAL A 39 13.56 2.57 4.13
N MET A 40 14.27 1.66 4.80
CA MET A 40 15.73 1.71 4.94
C MET A 40 16.47 1.56 3.60
N ASN A 41 15.83 0.93 2.62
CA ASN A 41 16.40 0.66 1.30
C ASN A 41 15.98 1.68 0.22
N LEU A 42 15.08 2.62 0.53
CA LEU A 42 14.63 3.67 -0.41
C LEU A 42 15.78 4.44 -1.04
N MET A 43 16.79 4.81 -0.25
CA MET A 43 17.96 5.52 -0.76
C MET A 43 18.71 4.68 -1.81
N GLY A 44 18.86 3.37 -1.55
CA GLY A 44 19.47 2.43 -2.48
C GLY A 44 18.76 2.38 -3.84
N MET A 45 17.42 2.47 -3.84
CA MET A 45 16.64 2.51 -5.08
C MET A 45 16.89 3.76 -5.91
N PHE A 46 17.20 4.88 -5.27
CA PHE A 46 17.55 6.11 -5.98
C PHE A 46 18.99 6.12 -6.51
N THR A 47 19.92 5.47 -5.79
CA THR A 47 21.35 5.46 -6.13
C THR A 47 21.77 4.32 -7.07
N ASP A 48 21.07 3.17 -7.04
CA ASP A 48 21.40 1.98 -7.84
C ASP A 48 20.16 1.32 -8.45
N ALA A 49 19.37 2.13 -9.17
CA ALA A 49 18.09 1.70 -9.72
C ALA A 49 18.17 0.55 -10.72
N GLY A 50 19.32 0.35 -11.39
CA GLY A 50 19.51 -0.77 -12.31
C GLY A 50 19.53 -2.11 -11.59
N THR A 51 20.30 -2.19 -10.49
CA THR A 51 20.32 -3.37 -9.61
C THR A 51 18.95 -3.59 -8.99
N TRP A 52 18.33 -2.55 -8.43
CA TRP A 52 17.00 -2.67 -7.84
C TRP A 52 15.93 -3.09 -8.84
N ALA A 53 15.91 -2.54 -10.06
CA ALA A 53 14.95 -2.94 -11.09
C ALA A 53 15.12 -4.40 -11.49
N SER A 54 16.36 -4.86 -11.64
CA SER A 54 16.66 -6.27 -11.94
C SER A 54 16.19 -7.19 -10.82
N ASN A 55 16.44 -6.80 -9.57
CA ASN A 55 16.03 -7.54 -8.37
C ASN A 55 14.50 -7.52 -8.17
N LEU A 56 13.83 -6.46 -8.64
CA LEU A 56 12.38 -6.31 -8.63
C LEU A 56 11.68 -7.09 -9.76
N GLY A 57 12.44 -7.77 -10.63
CA GLY A 57 11.88 -8.45 -11.79
C GLY A 57 11.39 -7.50 -12.88
N PHE A 58 11.71 -6.21 -12.79
CA PHE A 58 11.42 -5.23 -13.83
C PHE A 58 12.36 -5.51 -14.99
N SER A 59 11.81 -5.96 -16.12
CA SER A 59 12.53 -6.47 -17.30
C SER A 59 13.52 -5.46 -17.92
N GLY A 60 14.66 -5.21 -17.27
CA GLY A 60 15.71 -4.27 -17.68
C GLY A 60 15.35 -2.78 -17.56
N MET A 61 14.27 -2.44 -16.86
CA MET A 61 13.75 -1.07 -16.81
C MET A 61 14.12 -0.38 -15.50
N SER A 62 15.32 0.18 -15.40
CA SER A 62 15.81 0.89 -14.20
C SER A 62 14.85 1.98 -13.69
N PHE A 63 14.11 2.63 -14.60
CA PHE A 63 13.17 3.67 -14.23
C PHE A 63 11.97 3.16 -13.41
N MET A 64 11.61 1.88 -13.54
CA MET A 64 10.51 1.28 -12.77
C MET A 64 10.83 1.22 -11.29
N ALA A 65 12.09 1.03 -10.90
CA ALA A 65 12.52 1.09 -9.49
C ALA A 65 12.24 2.46 -8.86
N TYR A 66 12.46 3.55 -9.61
CA TYR A 66 12.12 4.90 -9.15
C TYR A 66 10.61 5.07 -9.00
N ILE A 67 9.82 4.61 -9.98
CA ILE A 67 8.35 4.70 -9.93
C ILE A 67 7.85 3.95 -8.69
N PHE A 68 8.35 2.74 -8.48
CA PHE A 68 7.96 1.90 -7.35
C PHE A 68 8.32 2.54 -6.00
N ALA A 69 9.53 3.09 -5.87
CA ALA A 69 9.96 3.85 -4.68
C ALA A 69 9.05 5.06 -4.40
N ILE A 70 8.69 5.82 -5.45
CA ILE A 70 7.78 6.97 -5.34
C ILE A 70 6.39 6.52 -4.91
N LEU A 71 5.85 5.44 -5.50
CA LEU A 71 4.56 4.89 -5.11
C LEU A 71 4.53 4.50 -3.63
N TYR A 72 5.60 3.86 -3.14
CA TYR A 72 5.75 3.52 -1.73
C TYR A 72 5.75 4.75 -0.81
N ILE A 73 6.48 5.81 -1.18
CA ILE A 73 6.49 7.07 -0.42
C ILE A 73 5.10 7.70 -0.39
N LEU A 74 4.42 7.78 -1.55
CA LEU A 74 3.07 8.32 -1.64
C LEU A 74 2.07 7.52 -0.78
N PHE A 75 2.31 6.24 -0.63
CA PHE A 75 1.50 5.34 0.18
C PHE A 75 1.62 5.63 1.68
N ILE A 76 2.85 5.78 2.18
CA ILE A 76 3.09 6.20 3.57
C ILE A 76 2.49 7.58 3.81
N LEU A 77 2.72 8.52 2.88
CA LEU A 77 2.19 9.88 2.98
C LEU A 77 0.66 9.90 2.99
N SER A 78 0.01 9.01 2.24
CA SER A 78 -1.44 8.84 2.26
C SER A 78 -1.94 8.47 3.66
N GLY A 79 -1.32 7.49 4.32
CA GLY A 79 -1.65 7.13 5.70
C GLY A 79 -1.48 8.30 6.67
N ILE A 80 -0.40 9.07 6.52
CA ILE A 80 -0.16 10.29 7.30
C ILE A 80 -1.22 11.36 7.02
N PHE A 81 -1.58 11.59 5.76
CA PHE A 81 -2.62 12.55 5.38
C PHE A 81 -4.00 12.15 5.89
N LEU A 82 -4.30 10.85 5.97
CA LEU A 82 -5.48 10.36 6.68
C LEU A 82 -5.42 10.75 8.16
N LEU A 83 -4.30 10.52 8.86
CA LEU A 83 -4.20 10.89 10.28
C LEU A 83 -4.29 12.41 10.54
N ILE A 84 -3.57 13.23 9.76
CA ILE A 84 -3.72 14.71 9.80
C ILE A 84 -5.15 15.10 9.42
N GLY A 85 -5.71 14.28 8.55
CA GLY A 85 -7.08 14.26 8.17
C GLY A 85 -8.02 14.18 9.35
N ILE A 86 -7.66 13.92 10.61
CA ILE A 86 -8.56 14.08 11.78
C ILE A 86 -8.95 15.55 11.98
N LYS A 87 -8.01 16.47 11.74
CA LYS A 87 -8.22 17.92 11.88
C LYS A 87 -8.75 18.55 10.59
N VAL A 88 -8.22 18.14 9.43
CA VAL A 88 -8.55 18.75 8.13
C VAL A 88 -9.30 17.78 7.24
N ARG A 89 -10.57 18.05 6.93
CA ARG A 89 -11.44 17.14 6.16
C ARG A 89 -10.89 16.84 4.76
N ALA A 90 -10.43 17.86 4.05
CA ALA A 90 -9.90 17.70 2.70
C ALA A 90 -8.73 16.71 2.64
N LEU A 91 -7.85 16.74 3.65
CA LEU A 91 -6.69 15.83 3.71
C LEU A 91 -7.09 14.37 3.93
N SER A 92 -8.19 14.11 4.64
CA SER A 92 -8.71 12.74 4.75
C SER A 92 -9.17 12.17 3.40
N ILE A 93 -9.82 13.00 2.57
CA ILE A 93 -10.30 12.58 1.25
C ILE A 93 -9.11 12.38 0.32
N ILE A 94 -8.18 13.34 0.26
CA ILE A 94 -6.98 13.25 -0.59
C ILE A 94 -6.12 12.05 -0.18
N GLY A 95 -5.89 11.88 1.12
CA GLY A 95 -5.16 10.75 1.67
C GLY A 95 -5.82 9.42 1.36
N ALA A 96 -7.14 9.36 1.22
CA ALA A 96 -7.86 8.13 0.90
C ALA A 96 -7.80 7.71 -0.58
N ILE A 97 -7.49 8.61 -1.51
CA ILE A 97 -7.56 8.32 -2.95
C ILE A 97 -6.53 7.24 -3.33
N MET A 98 -5.27 7.43 -2.98
CA MET A 98 -4.20 6.47 -3.29
C MET A 98 -4.46 5.05 -2.78
N PRO A 99 -4.79 4.83 -1.49
CA PRO A 99 -5.03 3.49 -0.95
C PRO A 99 -6.26 2.85 -1.59
N LEU A 100 -7.28 3.66 -1.92
CA LEU A 100 -8.47 3.16 -2.60
C LEU A 100 -8.19 2.76 -4.05
N VAL A 101 -7.49 3.60 -4.82
CA VAL A 101 -7.11 3.29 -6.21
C VAL A 101 -6.24 2.04 -6.26
N LEU A 102 -5.21 1.97 -5.41
CA LEU A 102 -4.31 0.82 -5.39
C LEU A 102 -5.02 -0.44 -4.88
N GLY A 103 -5.80 -0.35 -3.80
CA GLY A 103 -6.57 -1.48 -3.27
C GLY A 103 -7.55 -2.04 -4.28
N VAL A 104 -8.26 -1.16 -5.02
CA VAL A 104 -9.15 -1.58 -6.12
C VAL A 104 -8.33 -2.25 -7.23
N PHE A 105 -7.18 -1.69 -7.59
CA PHE A 105 -6.31 -2.28 -8.60
C PHE A 105 -5.82 -3.68 -8.23
N LEU A 106 -5.32 -3.86 -7.01
CA LEU A 106 -4.86 -5.15 -6.51
C LEU A 106 -6.01 -6.17 -6.47
N LEU A 107 -7.22 -5.74 -6.10
CA LEU A 107 -8.41 -6.58 -6.15
C LEU A 107 -8.76 -6.99 -7.59
N LEU A 108 -8.76 -6.07 -8.55
CA LEU A 108 -9.01 -6.39 -9.95
C LEU A 108 -7.93 -7.33 -10.52
N PHE A 109 -6.68 -7.12 -10.15
CA PHE A 109 -5.55 -7.91 -10.61
C PHE A 109 -5.57 -9.34 -10.04
N TYR A 110 -5.62 -9.49 -8.72
CA TYR A 110 -5.48 -10.81 -8.06
C TYR A 110 -6.79 -11.61 -7.99
N THR A 111 -7.94 -10.94 -7.84
CA THR A 111 -9.24 -11.62 -7.75
C THR A 111 -9.87 -11.85 -9.12
N PHE A 112 -9.78 -10.87 -10.03
CA PHE A 112 -10.46 -10.92 -11.33
C PHE A 112 -9.53 -11.20 -12.51
N GLY A 113 -8.20 -11.25 -12.30
CA GLY A 113 -7.23 -11.51 -13.36
C GLY A 113 -7.16 -10.40 -14.41
N ILE A 114 -7.62 -9.19 -14.09
CA ILE A 114 -7.58 -8.05 -15.02
C ILE A 114 -6.17 -7.47 -14.99
N THR A 115 -5.45 -7.60 -16.11
CA THR A 115 -4.09 -7.08 -16.24
C THR A 115 -4.06 -5.81 -17.10
N LEU A 116 -3.08 -4.93 -16.83
CA LEU A 116 -2.83 -3.71 -17.61
C LEU A 116 -1.76 -3.92 -18.70
N GLY A 117 -1.61 -5.16 -19.14
CA GLY A 117 -0.49 -5.57 -20.00
C GLY A 117 0.83 -5.70 -19.23
N PRO A 118 1.94 -5.96 -19.96
CA PRO A 118 3.20 -6.41 -19.36
C PRO A 118 3.81 -5.44 -18.35
N VAL A 119 3.74 -4.14 -18.63
CA VAL A 119 4.28 -3.08 -17.75
C VAL A 119 3.51 -2.99 -16.43
N GLY A 120 2.19 -3.22 -16.47
CA GLY A 120 1.38 -3.21 -15.26
C GLY A 120 1.58 -4.47 -14.43
N GLU A 121 1.71 -5.63 -15.07
CA GLU A 121 2.04 -6.90 -14.40
C GLU A 121 3.37 -6.78 -13.65
N ASP A 122 4.41 -6.26 -14.31
CA ASP A 122 5.72 -6.04 -13.68
C ASP A 122 5.60 -5.09 -12.49
N LEU A 123 4.85 -3.98 -12.60
CA LEU A 123 4.71 -2.99 -11.53
C LEU A 123 3.90 -3.49 -10.31
N PHE A 124 2.88 -4.32 -10.54
CA PHE A 124 1.92 -4.73 -9.49
C PHE A 124 2.16 -6.14 -8.92
N SER A 125 2.90 -7.00 -9.64
CA SER A 125 3.31 -8.31 -9.14
C SER A 125 4.07 -8.27 -7.80
N PRO A 126 4.88 -7.25 -7.47
CA PRO A 126 5.59 -7.22 -6.20
C PRO A 126 4.66 -7.07 -4.99
N PHE A 127 3.43 -6.56 -5.18
CA PHE A 127 2.46 -6.29 -4.12
C PHE A 127 1.69 -7.52 -3.60
N GLY A 128 1.83 -8.69 -4.25
CA GLY A 128 1.09 -9.91 -3.90
C GLY A 128 1.97 -11.13 -3.68
N GLY A 129 3.27 -10.93 -3.44
CA GLY A 129 4.21 -12.02 -3.17
C GLY A 129 3.83 -12.80 -1.90
N SER A 130 3.64 -14.11 -2.03
CA SER A 130 3.35 -15.03 -0.91
C SER A 130 4.62 -15.72 -0.42
N PHE A 131 5.46 -15.04 0.37
CA PHE A 131 6.65 -15.68 0.94
C PHE A 131 6.80 -15.43 2.44
N GLN A 132 7.39 -16.41 3.12
CA GLN A 132 7.67 -16.37 4.55
C GLN A 132 8.87 -15.48 4.83
N ILE A 133 8.68 -14.47 5.69
CA ILE A 133 9.69 -13.48 6.10
C ILE A 133 10.84 -14.13 6.90
N VAL A 134 10.50 -15.15 7.69
CA VAL A 134 11.43 -15.98 8.46
C VAL A 134 10.92 -17.40 8.35
N SER A 135 11.83 -18.36 8.13
CA SER A 135 11.48 -19.78 8.13
C SER A 135 10.78 -20.15 9.45
N GLY A 136 9.52 -20.59 9.36
CA GLY A 136 8.69 -20.92 10.54
C GLY A 136 7.87 -19.78 11.14
N ILE A 137 7.94 -18.57 10.58
CA ILE A 137 7.00 -17.47 10.88
C ILE A 137 5.98 -17.38 9.75
N LEU A 138 4.71 -17.16 10.09
CA LEU A 138 3.59 -17.03 9.14
C LEU A 138 3.98 -16.13 7.94
N PRO A 139 3.70 -16.55 6.70
CA PRO A 139 3.84 -15.66 5.55
C PRO A 139 2.91 -14.47 5.77
N PHE A 140 3.44 -13.25 5.61
CA PHE A 140 2.63 -12.04 5.72
C PHE A 140 1.79 -11.78 4.46
N GLY A 141 2.05 -12.52 3.38
CA GLY A 141 1.07 -12.79 2.33
C GLY A 141 -0.04 -13.71 2.87
N LEU A 142 -0.88 -13.19 3.75
CA LEU A 142 -2.08 -13.86 4.25
C LEU A 142 -3.13 -13.80 3.15
N THR A 143 -2.98 -14.69 2.18
CA THR A 143 -3.94 -14.82 1.09
C THR A 143 -5.25 -15.33 1.65
N LEU A 144 -6.32 -14.58 1.41
CA LEU A 144 -7.66 -14.99 1.72
C LEU A 144 -8.14 -15.87 0.57
N ASP A 145 -8.07 -17.20 0.73
CA ASP A 145 -8.35 -18.19 -0.32
C ASP A 145 -9.69 -17.98 -1.04
N PHE A 146 -10.69 -17.40 -0.35
CA PHE A 146 -12.01 -17.11 -0.93
C PHE A 146 -12.06 -15.87 -1.84
N LEU A 147 -11.07 -14.98 -1.74
CA LEU A 147 -10.93 -13.77 -2.58
C LEU A 147 -9.67 -13.79 -3.45
N ASN A 148 -8.78 -14.77 -3.24
CA ASN A 148 -7.45 -14.80 -3.81
C ASN A 148 -6.70 -13.46 -3.65
N LEU A 149 -6.89 -12.81 -2.50
CA LEU A 149 -6.39 -11.46 -2.23
C LEU A 149 -5.59 -11.46 -0.93
N ASP A 150 -4.46 -10.76 -0.93
CA ASP A 150 -3.66 -10.59 0.27
C ASP A 150 -4.38 -9.71 1.32
N LEU A 151 -4.26 -10.07 2.59
CA LEU A 151 -4.82 -9.31 3.71
C LEU A 151 -4.32 -7.86 3.72
N GLY A 152 -3.06 -7.62 3.32
CA GLY A 152 -2.51 -6.28 3.15
C GLY A 152 -3.33 -5.43 2.16
N ALA A 153 -3.68 -6.00 1.00
CA ALA A 153 -4.50 -5.34 -0.02
C ALA A 153 -5.94 -5.11 0.45
N LEU A 154 -6.51 -6.05 1.22
CA LEU A 154 -7.85 -5.87 1.80
C LEU A 154 -7.88 -4.75 2.85
N ILE A 155 -6.93 -4.77 3.80
CA ILE A 155 -6.81 -3.74 4.85
C ILE A 155 -6.60 -2.37 4.21
N LEU A 156 -5.82 -2.33 3.13
CA LEU A 156 -5.61 -1.12 2.36
C LEU A 156 -6.91 -0.56 1.78
N LEU A 157 -7.68 -1.41 1.10
CA LEU A 157 -8.97 -1.04 0.50
C LEU A 157 -9.95 -0.52 1.56
N VAL A 158 -10.06 -1.24 2.69
CA VAL A 158 -10.89 -0.83 3.83
C VAL A 158 -10.42 0.52 4.38
N GLY A 159 -9.12 0.71 4.57
CA GLY A 159 -8.54 1.97 5.02
C GLY A 159 -8.87 3.14 4.10
N GLY A 160 -8.78 2.95 2.78
CA GLY A 160 -9.18 3.93 1.78
C GLY A 160 -10.68 4.26 1.82
N VAL A 161 -11.54 3.23 1.89
CA VAL A 161 -13.00 3.44 1.99
C VAL A 161 -13.37 4.20 3.26
N LEU A 162 -12.80 3.83 4.40
CA LEU A 162 -13.00 4.54 5.67
C LEU A 162 -12.55 6.00 5.57
N GLY A 163 -11.43 6.26 4.90
CA GLY A 163 -10.96 7.61 4.62
C GLY A 163 -11.97 8.46 3.83
N ILE A 164 -12.51 7.95 2.73
CA ILE A 164 -13.53 8.66 1.94
C ILE A 164 -14.81 8.87 2.75
N VAL A 165 -15.33 7.82 3.39
CA VAL A 165 -16.56 7.86 4.18
C VAL A 165 -16.42 8.82 5.36
N SER A 166 -15.25 8.82 6.02
CA SER A 166 -14.95 9.76 7.10
C SER A 166 -14.97 11.22 6.65
N GLY A 167 -14.56 11.46 5.40
CA GLY A 167 -14.65 12.73 4.73
C GLY A 167 -16.08 13.14 4.41
N GLY A 168 -17.09 12.29 4.58
CA GLY A 168 -18.51 12.64 4.44
C GLY A 168 -19.14 13.24 5.70
N PHE A 169 -18.59 12.94 6.88
CA PHE A 169 -19.15 13.36 8.17
C PHE A 169 -18.72 14.78 8.57
N GLU A 170 -19.64 15.50 9.21
CA GLU A 170 -19.34 16.77 9.88
C GLU A 170 -18.38 16.55 11.05
N ARG A 171 -17.50 17.53 11.27
CA ARG A 171 -16.58 17.52 12.42
C ARG A 171 -16.93 18.67 13.31
N LEU A 172 -17.10 18.37 14.60
CA LEU A 172 -17.12 19.41 15.62
C LEU A 172 -15.75 20.09 15.59
N SER A 173 -15.74 21.31 15.06
CA SER A 173 -14.67 22.28 15.21
C SER A 173 -14.61 22.65 16.69
N TYR A 174 -13.81 21.92 17.45
CA TYR A 174 -13.29 22.48 18.69
C TYR A 174 -12.13 23.37 18.26
N TYR A 175 -12.34 24.67 18.46
CA TYR A 175 -11.34 25.74 18.36
C TYR A 175 -10.00 25.31 18.96
#